data_AF-A0A940VNL9-F1
#
_entry.id   AF-A0A940VNL9-F1
#
_cell.length_a   1.000
_cell.length_b   1.000
_cell.length_c   1.000
_cell.angle_alpha   90.00
_cell.angle_beta   90.00
_cell.angle_gamma   90.00
#
_symmetry.space_group_name_H-M   'P 1'
#
loop_
_entity.id
_entity.type
_entity.pdbx_description
1 polymer ?
#
loop_
_entity_poly.entity_id
_entity_poly.type
_entity_poly.pdbx_seq_one_letter_code
_entity_poly.pdbx_strand_id
1 'polypeptide(L)'
;MIKKIATVLIAITVLTATASAAPAQEKEILKDLKNYNGKVGVFAKNLRTGKTIEFNENVIFPTASTSKLIVASATYKYLYPKAGPSKKREYDKAVEAMITVSDNTTFAELLAEIDRTNPNALNKVCRDVGLHNTRIHNDGAHKKYKYHSITTPYEMSKMLENIYSEKYLNKEKSKLLKHELANTIFHDEIPRYMNTTVYHKVGELDRILCDVGIVMDGNDPILISFYTDSADHVYASKFIATESKKIYNALRRR
;
A
#
# COMPACT_ATOMS: atom_id res chain seq x y z
N MET A 1 77.15 -8.53 25.77
CA MET A 1 76.34 -7.30 25.58
C MET A 1 75.57 -7.41 24.27
N ILE A 2 74.28 -7.74 24.31
CA ILE A 2 73.39 -7.70 23.13
C ILE A 2 72.13 -6.95 23.57
N LYS A 3 71.94 -5.72 23.11
CA LYS A 3 70.71 -4.94 23.33
C LYS A 3 69.69 -5.36 22.27
N LYS A 4 68.58 -5.99 22.68
CA LYS A 4 67.41 -6.21 21.83
C LYS A 4 66.61 -4.90 21.76
N ILE A 5 66.49 -4.33 20.56
CA ILE A 5 65.59 -3.21 20.27
C ILE A 5 64.23 -3.83 19.95
N ALA A 6 63.22 -3.54 20.77
CA ALA A 6 61.84 -3.92 20.52
C ALA A 6 61.16 -2.81 19.72
N THR A 7 60.87 -3.08 18.44
CA THR A 7 60.09 -2.17 17.59
C THR A 7 58.60 -2.41 17.85
N VAL A 8 57.93 -1.43 18.47
CA VAL A 8 56.47 -1.45 18.64
C VAL A 8 55.84 -0.95 17.34
N LEU A 9 55.14 -1.83 16.65
CA LEU A 9 54.35 -1.50 15.46
C LEU A 9 52.94 -1.08 15.94
N ILE A 10 52.63 0.21 15.85
CA ILE A 10 51.28 0.72 16.13
C ILE A 10 50.43 0.51 14.89
N ALA A 11 49.49 -0.45 14.95
CA ALA A 11 48.48 -0.65 13.92
C ALA A 11 47.41 0.45 14.06
N ILE A 12 47.39 1.40 13.14
CA ILE A 12 46.31 2.39 13.03
C ILE A 12 45.16 1.72 12.27
N THR A 13 44.16 1.23 12.99
CA THR A 13 42.88 0.85 12.39
C THR A 13 42.09 2.12 12.07
N VAL A 14 42.05 2.48 10.79
CA VAL A 14 41.12 3.50 10.28
C VAL A 14 39.73 2.87 10.24
N LEU A 15 38.90 3.14 11.26
CA LEU A 15 37.46 2.92 11.14
C LEU A 15 36.91 4.00 10.21
N THR A 16 36.61 3.63 8.96
CA THR A 16 35.77 4.46 8.10
C THR A 16 34.34 4.38 8.63
N ALA A 17 33.93 5.39 9.38
CA ALA A 17 32.53 5.57 9.75
C ALA A 17 31.73 5.85 8.48
N THR A 18 31.02 4.83 7.98
CA THR A 18 29.98 5.02 6.97
C THR A 18 28.83 5.74 7.65
N ALA A 19 28.81 7.07 7.55
CA ALA A 19 27.64 7.85 7.92
C ALA A 19 26.45 7.30 7.09
N SER A 20 25.47 6.70 7.79
CA SER A 20 24.26 6.15 7.16
C SER A 20 23.62 7.21 6.28
N ALA A 21 23.45 6.92 4.98
CA ALA A 21 22.85 7.85 4.01
C ALA A 21 21.32 8.00 4.19
N ALA A 22 20.71 7.17 5.04
CA ALA A 22 19.26 7.14 5.28
C ALA A 22 18.68 8.49 5.78
N PRO A 23 19.32 9.23 6.72
CA PRO A 23 18.78 10.50 7.20
C PRO A 23 18.81 11.62 6.16
N ALA A 24 19.69 11.54 5.15
CA ALA A 24 19.74 12.53 4.07
C ALA A 24 18.63 12.32 3.04
N GLN A 25 18.42 11.06 2.63
CA GLN A 25 17.35 10.69 1.68
C GLN A 25 15.95 10.95 2.26
N GLU A 26 15.75 10.62 3.55
CA GLU A 26 14.48 10.87 4.23
C GLU A 26 14.14 12.37 4.29
N LYS A 27 15.13 13.24 4.56
CA LYS A 27 14.94 14.70 4.55
C LYS A 27 14.54 15.23 3.18
N GLU A 28 15.11 14.68 2.10
CA GLU A 28 14.75 15.05 0.72
C GLU A 28 13.30 14.66 0.43
N ILE A 29 12.92 13.41 0.72
CA ILE A 29 11.55 12.92 0.54
C ILE A 29 10.56 13.81 1.29
N LEU A 30 10.78 14.08 2.59
CA LEU A 30 9.88 14.91 3.38
C LEU A 30 9.79 16.35 2.86
N LYS A 31 10.88 16.90 2.33
CA LYS A 31 10.88 18.22 1.69
C LYS A 31 10.02 18.21 0.42
N ASP A 32 10.14 17.19 -0.42
CA ASP A 32 9.38 17.06 -1.66
C ASP A 32 7.89 16.87 -1.38
N LEU A 33 7.53 16.03 -0.41
CA LEU A 33 6.16 15.86 0.08
C LEU A 33 5.56 17.18 0.60
N LYS A 34 6.34 17.97 1.34
CA LYS A 34 5.90 19.29 1.83
C LYS A 34 5.67 20.30 0.71
N ASN A 35 6.42 20.20 -0.38
CA ASN A 35 6.33 21.11 -1.53
C ASN A 35 5.36 20.63 -2.63
N TYR A 36 4.66 19.52 -2.41
CA TYR A 36 3.65 19.03 -3.35
C TYR A 36 2.56 20.08 -3.58
N ASN A 37 2.27 20.39 -4.85
CA ASN A 37 1.22 21.34 -5.20
C ASN A 37 -0.16 20.67 -5.11
N GLY A 38 -0.71 20.66 -3.90
CA GLY A 38 -1.97 19.99 -3.58
C GLY A 38 -1.91 19.40 -2.18
N LYS A 39 -2.68 18.34 -1.95
CA LYS A 39 -2.62 17.57 -0.70
C LYS A 39 -1.92 16.25 -0.96
N VAL A 40 -1.04 15.83 -0.06
CA VAL A 40 -0.40 14.51 -0.13
C VAL A 40 -0.34 13.85 1.25
N GLY A 41 -0.52 12.54 1.26
CA GLY A 41 -0.36 11.68 2.42
C GLY A 41 0.36 10.40 2.05
N VAL A 42 1.32 9.99 2.87
CA VAL A 42 2.19 8.84 2.65
C VAL A 42 2.40 8.08 3.95
N PHE A 43 2.25 6.77 3.87
CA PHE A 43 2.80 5.85 4.85
C PHE A 43 3.65 4.81 4.12
N ALA A 44 4.89 4.61 4.56
CA ALA A 44 5.74 3.55 4.04
C ALA A 44 6.44 2.81 5.16
N LYS A 45 6.68 1.51 4.95
CA LYS A 45 7.26 0.61 5.95
C LYS A 45 8.10 -0.47 5.28
N ASN A 46 9.32 -0.65 5.76
CA ASN A 46 10.06 -1.88 5.53
C ASN A 46 9.42 -2.98 6.41
N LEU A 47 8.74 -3.94 5.78
CA LEU A 47 7.99 -4.97 6.51
C LEU A 47 8.88 -5.93 7.29
N ARG A 48 10.18 -5.97 6.99
CA ARG A 48 11.16 -6.79 7.72
C ARG A 48 11.76 -6.06 8.92
N THR A 49 12.19 -4.81 8.75
CA THR A 49 12.90 -4.06 9.81
C THR A 49 11.97 -3.23 10.68
N GLY A 50 10.75 -2.95 10.20
CA GLY A 50 9.79 -2.08 10.87
C GLY A 50 10.09 -0.58 10.68
N LYS A 51 11.17 -0.20 9.99
CA LYS A 51 11.48 1.21 9.71
C LYS A 51 10.38 1.83 8.84
N THR A 52 9.93 3.04 9.19
CA THR A 52 8.86 3.75 8.49
C THR A 52 9.32 5.10 7.90
N ILE A 53 8.55 5.61 6.95
CA ILE A 53 8.50 7.02 6.53
C ILE A 53 7.03 7.42 6.54
N GLU A 54 6.71 8.54 7.20
CA GLU A 54 5.35 8.96 7.49
C GLU A 54 5.19 10.44 7.18
N PHE A 55 4.13 10.80 6.47
CA PHE A 55 3.79 12.19 6.17
C PHE A 55 2.28 12.30 5.94
N ASN A 56 1.55 13.02 6.80
CA ASN A 56 0.09 13.12 6.70
C ASN A 56 -0.60 11.74 6.60
N GLU A 57 -0.02 10.72 7.20
CA GLU A 57 -0.40 9.31 7.10
C GLU A 57 -1.77 9.02 7.71
N ASN A 58 -2.21 9.84 8.67
CA ASN A 58 -3.52 9.78 9.31
C ASN A 58 -4.54 10.77 8.72
N VAL A 59 -4.18 11.49 7.66
CA VAL A 59 -5.10 12.42 7.00
C VAL A 59 -6.10 11.66 6.14
N ILE A 60 -7.36 12.10 6.17
CA ILE A 60 -8.45 11.49 5.40
C ILE A 60 -8.35 11.84 3.92
N PHE A 61 -8.45 10.81 3.08
CA PHE A 61 -8.57 10.88 1.63
C PHE A 61 -9.75 10.00 1.16
N PRO A 62 -10.38 10.35 0.02
CA PRO A 62 -11.25 9.42 -0.68
C PRO A 62 -10.46 8.17 -1.09
N THR A 63 -11.07 6.99 -0.98
CA THR A 63 -10.35 5.75 -1.30
C THR A 63 -10.08 5.59 -2.79
N ALA A 64 -10.91 6.18 -3.65
CA ALA A 64 -11.02 5.76 -5.04
C ALA A 64 -11.11 4.21 -5.13
N SER A 65 -10.46 3.61 -6.12
CA SER A 65 -10.45 2.15 -6.32
C SER A 65 -9.62 1.35 -5.30
N THR A 66 -8.90 1.98 -4.36
CA THR A 66 -8.22 1.22 -3.29
C THR A 66 -9.21 0.54 -2.34
N SER A 67 -10.47 1.02 -2.28
CA SER A 67 -11.58 0.36 -1.58
C SER A 67 -11.85 -1.07 -2.04
N LYS A 68 -11.46 -1.43 -3.28
CA LYS A 68 -11.60 -2.77 -3.84
C LYS A 68 -10.81 -3.82 -3.04
N LEU A 69 -9.75 -3.43 -2.33
CA LEU A 69 -9.03 -4.31 -1.41
C LEU A 69 -9.94 -4.82 -0.27
N ILE A 70 -10.77 -3.93 0.27
CA ILE A 70 -11.70 -4.23 1.36
C ILE A 70 -12.88 -5.04 0.83
N VAL A 71 -13.43 -4.67 -0.33
CA VAL A 71 -14.53 -5.43 -0.96
C VAL A 71 -14.09 -6.84 -1.34
N ALA A 72 -12.93 -7.01 -1.98
CA ALA A 72 -12.38 -8.33 -2.29
C ALA A 72 -12.19 -9.18 -1.02
N SER A 73 -11.68 -8.58 0.05
CA SER A 73 -11.50 -9.26 1.33
C SER A 73 -12.83 -9.62 1.99
N ALA A 74 -13.85 -8.76 1.92
CA ALA A 74 -15.18 -9.05 2.41
C ALA A 74 -15.84 -10.19 1.62
N THR A 75 -15.72 -10.17 0.28
CA THR A 75 -16.21 -11.23 -0.61
C THR A 75 -15.60 -12.58 -0.23
N TYR A 76 -14.27 -12.67 -0.14
CA TYR A 76 -13.61 -13.91 0.23
C TYR A 76 -13.85 -14.36 1.67
N LYS A 77 -14.01 -13.42 2.61
CA LYS A 77 -14.21 -13.76 4.03
C LYS A 77 -15.65 -14.19 4.33
N TYR A 78 -16.64 -13.53 3.74
CA TYR A 78 -18.03 -13.64 4.18
C TYR A 78 -18.99 -14.22 3.14
N LEU A 79 -18.75 -14.02 1.85
CA LEU A 79 -19.60 -14.55 0.80
C LEU A 79 -19.09 -15.90 0.28
N TYR A 80 -17.79 -15.98 -0.03
CA TYR A 80 -17.16 -17.15 -0.63
C TYR A 80 -17.37 -18.46 0.16
N PRO A 81 -17.24 -18.50 1.51
CA PRO A 81 -17.40 -19.75 2.25
C PRO A 81 -18.83 -20.32 2.19
N LYS A 82 -19.83 -19.48 1.93
CA LYS A 82 -21.25 -19.86 1.86
C LYS A 82 -21.70 -20.23 0.46
N ALA A 83 -20.88 -19.95 -0.55
CA ALA A 83 -21.23 -20.15 -1.94
C ALA A 83 -21.03 -21.60 -2.41
N GLY A 84 -21.91 -22.05 -3.30
CA GLY A 84 -21.71 -23.27 -4.08
C GLY A 84 -20.59 -23.13 -5.12
N PRO A 85 -20.15 -24.22 -5.76
CA PRO A 85 -18.98 -24.22 -6.64
C PRO A 85 -19.04 -23.23 -7.82
N SER A 86 -20.21 -23.03 -8.44
CA SER A 86 -20.35 -22.06 -9.54
C SER A 86 -20.13 -20.63 -9.06
N LYS A 87 -20.85 -20.23 -8.01
CA LYS A 87 -20.77 -18.87 -7.45
C LYS A 87 -19.38 -18.56 -6.87
N LYS A 88 -18.66 -19.57 -6.37
CA LYS A 88 -17.25 -19.43 -6.00
C LYS A 88 -16.36 -19.03 -7.18
N ARG A 89 -16.53 -19.67 -8.35
CA ARG A 89 -15.79 -19.29 -9.57
C ARG A 89 -16.17 -17.88 -10.05
N GLU A 90 -17.45 -17.50 -9.92
CA GLU A 90 -17.89 -16.14 -10.21
C GLU A 90 -17.22 -15.12 -9.30
N TYR A 91 -17.12 -15.39 -7.99
CA TYR A 91 -16.40 -14.52 -7.06
C TYR A 91 -14.90 -14.42 -7.36
N ASP A 92 -14.26 -15.52 -7.73
CA ASP A 92 -12.84 -15.51 -8.10
C ASP A 92 -12.61 -14.60 -9.31
N LYS A 93 -13.41 -14.74 -10.38
CA LYS A 93 -13.38 -13.86 -11.57
C LYS A 93 -13.73 -12.41 -11.27
N ALA A 94 -14.70 -12.20 -10.38
CA ALA A 94 -15.12 -10.87 -9.99
C ALA A 94 -14.02 -10.12 -9.24
N VAL A 95 -13.34 -10.81 -8.31
CA VAL A 95 -12.20 -10.24 -7.60
C VAL A 95 -11.03 -10.00 -8.55
N GLU A 96 -10.73 -10.93 -9.46
CA GLU A 96 -9.73 -10.73 -10.52
C GLU A 96 -10.00 -9.43 -11.28
N ALA A 97 -11.19 -9.26 -11.86
CA ALA A 97 -11.55 -8.06 -12.63
C ALA A 97 -11.45 -6.75 -11.82
N MET A 98 -11.90 -6.76 -10.57
CA MET A 98 -11.76 -5.59 -9.68
C MET A 98 -10.31 -5.22 -9.38
N ILE A 99 -9.42 -6.22 -9.28
CA ILE A 99 -8.05 -5.99 -8.85
C ILE A 99 -7.15 -5.72 -10.04
N THR A 100 -7.23 -6.50 -11.11
CA THR A 100 -6.30 -6.42 -12.25
C THR A 100 -6.61 -5.28 -13.20
N VAL A 101 -7.89 -5.05 -13.52
CA VAL A 101 -8.34 -4.00 -14.46
C VAL A 101 -9.20 -2.92 -13.80
N SER A 102 -9.37 -2.99 -12.48
CA SER A 102 -10.13 -2.01 -11.71
C SER A 102 -11.61 -1.90 -12.11
N ASP A 103 -12.24 -3.00 -12.54
CA ASP A 103 -13.61 -3.00 -13.04
C ASP A 103 -14.62 -2.45 -12.01
N ASN A 104 -15.43 -1.47 -12.43
CA ASN A 104 -16.39 -0.79 -11.55
C ASN A 104 -17.77 -1.46 -11.54
N THR A 105 -18.15 -2.16 -12.61
CA THR A 105 -19.42 -2.89 -12.69
C THR A 105 -19.44 -4.02 -11.68
N THR A 106 -18.41 -4.85 -11.70
CA THR A 106 -18.19 -5.95 -10.77
C THR A 106 -18.09 -5.47 -9.32
N PHE A 107 -17.44 -4.32 -9.11
CA PHE A 107 -17.38 -3.70 -7.79
C PHE A 107 -18.78 -3.32 -7.28
N ALA A 108 -19.61 -2.69 -8.12
CA ALA A 108 -20.97 -2.32 -7.76
C ALA A 108 -21.86 -3.54 -7.49
N GLU A 109 -21.73 -4.60 -8.30
CA GLU A 109 -22.46 -5.86 -8.12
C GLU A 109 -22.11 -6.55 -6.79
N LEU A 110 -20.83 -6.64 -6.46
CA LEU A 110 -20.39 -7.23 -5.19
C LEU A 110 -20.81 -6.38 -4.00
N LEU A 111 -20.77 -5.04 -4.09
CA LEU A 111 -21.30 -4.17 -3.05
C LEU A 111 -22.80 -4.43 -2.83
N ALA A 112 -23.60 -4.46 -3.90
CA ALA A 112 -25.03 -4.71 -3.80
C ALA A 112 -25.33 -6.10 -3.20
N GLU A 113 -24.56 -7.13 -3.55
CA GLU A 113 -24.71 -8.46 -2.95
C GLU A 113 -24.31 -8.48 -1.47
N ILE A 114 -23.23 -7.78 -1.10
CA ILE A 114 -22.82 -7.61 0.31
C ILE A 114 -23.94 -6.91 1.10
N ASP A 115 -24.48 -5.80 0.60
CA ASP A 115 -25.52 -5.04 1.29
C ASP A 115 -26.79 -5.86 1.50
N ARG A 116 -27.19 -6.66 0.50
CA ARG A 116 -28.36 -7.53 0.59
C ARG A 116 -28.18 -8.70 1.54
N THR A 117 -26.99 -9.30 1.59
CA THR A 117 -26.77 -10.60 2.26
C THR A 117 -26.03 -10.51 3.60
N ASN A 118 -25.20 -9.48 3.78
CA ASN A 118 -24.41 -9.24 4.98
C ASN A 118 -23.93 -7.77 5.03
N PRO A 119 -24.84 -6.80 5.27
CA PRO A 119 -24.54 -5.37 5.18
C PRO A 119 -23.45 -4.89 6.17
N ASN A 120 -23.15 -5.69 7.19
CA ASN A 120 -22.08 -5.39 8.14
C ASN A 120 -20.71 -5.92 7.73
N ALA A 121 -20.58 -6.64 6.60
CA ALA A 121 -19.33 -7.29 6.19
C ALA A 121 -18.16 -6.31 6.08
N LEU A 122 -18.35 -5.18 5.37
CA LEU A 122 -17.30 -4.18 5.18
C LEU A 122 -16.84 -3.57 6.50
N ASN A 123 -17.79 -3.23 7.39
CA ASN A 123 -17.47 -2.71 8.72
C ASN A 123 -16.73 -3.74 9.58
N LYS A 124 -17.05 -5.04 9.45
CA LYS A 124 -16.32 -6.11 10.13
C LYS A 124 -14.90 -6.23 9.60
N VAL A 125 -14.67 -6.17 8.28
CA VAL A 125 -13.32 -6.10 7.70
C VAL A 125 -12.54 -4.94 8.31
N CYS A 126 -13.09 -3.72 8.27
CA CYS A 126 -12.44 -2.54 8.83
C CYS A 126 -12.08 -2.74 10.31
N ARG A 127 -13.02 -3.20 11.14
CA ARG A 127 -12.77 -3.42 12.57
C ARG A 127 -11.70 -4.49 12.81
N ASP A 128 -11.80 -5.63 12.13
CA ASP A 128 -10.93 -6.78 12.36
C ASP A 128 -9.48 -6.49 11.93
N VAL A 129 -9.28 -5.65 10.90
CA VAL A 129 -7.97 -5.16 10.43
C VAL A 129 -7.50 -3.93 11.24
N GLY A 130 -8.38 -3.28 12.00
CA GLY A 130 -8.11 -2.09 12.80
C GLY A 130 -8.05 -0.80 11.97
N LEU A 131 -8.99 -0.64 11.03
CA LEU A 131 -9.20 0.54 10.20
C LEU A 131 -10.30 1.40 10.85
N HIS A 132 -9.90 2.28 11.76
CA HIS A 132 -10.82 3.03 12.61
C HIS A 132 -11.49 4.19 11.88
N ASN A 133 -10.82 4.76 10.87
CA ASN A 133 -11.30 5.90 10.09
C ASN A 133 -11.86 5.50 8.72
N THR A 134 -11.42 4.37 8.16
CA THR A 134 -11.90 3.86 6.88
C THR A 134 -13.39 3.57 6.93
N ARG A 135 -14.13 4.09 5.95
CA ARG A 135 -15.55 3.83 5.73
C ARG A 135 -15.74 3.58 4.25
N ILE A 136 -16.44 2.51 3.88
CA ILE A 136 -16.71 2.14 2.48
C ILE A 136 -18.23 2.19 2.27
N HIS A 137 -18.67 2.85 1.20
CA HIS A 137 -20.09 3.01 0.85
C HIS A 137 -20.96 3.52 2.01
N ASN A 138 -20.54 4.63 2.64
CA ASN A 138 -21.11 5.13 3.89
C ASN A 138 -21.70 6.54 3.76
N ASP A 139 -22.98 6.70 4.13
CA ASP A 139 -23.68 7.99 4.06
C ASP A 139 -23.14 9.04 5.03
N GLY A 140 -22.68 8.62 6.20
CA GLY A 140 -22.06 9.53 7.17
C GLY A 140 -20.76 10.12 6.63
N ALA A 141 -19.96 9.30 5.95
CA ALA A 141 -18.77 9.74 5.24
C ALA A 141 -19.13 10.72 4.11
N HIS A 142 -20.15 10.41 3.31
CA HIS A 142 -20.60 11.31 2.24
C HIS A 142 -21.07 12.67 2.79
N LYS A 143 -21.87 12.68 3.86
CA LYS A 143 -22.33 13.93 4.49
C LYS A 143 -21.17 14.83 4.93
N LYS A 144 -20.13 14.23 5.54
CA LYS A 144 -18.99 14.95 6.14
C LYS A 144 -17.89 15.30 5.14
N TYR A 145 -17.55 14.38 4.23
CA TYR A 145 -16.38 14.46 3.35
C TYR A 145 -16.73 14.57 1.86
N LYS A 146 -18.01 14.47 1.48
CA LYS A 146 -18.50 14.46 0.09
C LYS A 146 -18.06 13.24 -0.73
N TYR A 147 -17.56 12.20 -0.06
CA TYR A 147 -17.25 10.91 -0.66
C TYR A 147 -17.84 9.78 0.18
N HIS A 148 -18.46 8.80 -0.47
CA HIS A 148 -19.02 7.62 0.22
C HIS A 148 -17.96 6.67 0.76
N SER A 149 -16.74 6.71 0.20
CA SER A 149 -15.64 5.85 0.62
C SER A 149 -14.40 6.69 0.95
N ILE A 150 -13.94 6.61 2.19
CA ILE A 150 -12.78 7.33 2.72
C ILE A 150 -11.82 6.40 3.47
N THR A 151 -10.56 6.80 3.57
CA THR A 151 -9.51 6.11 4.33
C THR A 151 -8.40 7.08 4.72
N THR A 152 -7.38 6.60 5.43
CA THR A 152 -6.07 7.25 5.53
C THR A 152 -5.00 6.40 4.84
N PRO A 153 -3.85 6.98 4.44
CA PRO A 153 -2.69 6.21 3.95
C PRO A 153 -2.27 5.12 4.93
N TYR A 154 -2.20 5.42 6.23
CA TYR A 154 -1.82 4.45 7.25
C TYR A 154 -2.80 3.25 7.31
N GLU A 155 -4.10 3.51 7.26
CA GLU A 155 -5.09 2.44 7.34
C GLU A 155 -5.13 1.57 6.08
N MET A 156 -4.98 2.16 4.90
CA MET A 156 -4.91 1.34 3.68
C MET A 156 -3.61 0.53 3.61
N SER A 157 -2.50 1.04 4.18
CA SER A 157 -1.27 0.24 4.33
C SER A 157 -1.50 -1.00 5.21
N LYS A 158 -2.22 -0.86 6.33
CA LYS A 158 -2.60 -2.01 7.20
C LYS A 158 -3.45 -3.04 6.48
N MET A 159 -4.36 -2.59 5.62
CA MET A 159 -5.17 -3.49 4.79
C MET A 159 -4.28 -4.33 3.87
N LEU A 160 -3.36 -3.69 3.14
CA LEU A 160 -2.44 -4.40 2.24
C LEU A 160 -1.45 -5.29 3.01
N GLU A 161 -0.95 -4.86 4.16
CA GLU A 161 -0.08 -5.68 5.03
C GLU A 161 -0.80 -6.95 5.52
N ASN A 162 -2.10 -6.87 5.85
CA ASN A 162 -2.92 -8.02 6.25
C ASN A 162 -3.15 -9.02 5.10
N ILE A 163 -3.34 -8.52 3.88
CA ILE A 163 -3.42 -9.35 2.67
C ILE A 163 -2.08 -10.06 2.45
N TYR A 164 -0.99 -9.29 2.50
CA TYR A 164 0.36 -9.77 2.25
C TYR A 164 0.79 -10.88 3.22
N SER A 165 0.60 -10.61 4.52
CA SER A 165 0.99 -11.50 5.61
C SER A 165 0.03 -12.67 5.84
N GLU A 166 -1.01 -12.81 5.01
CA GLU A 166 -1.99 -13.91 5.06
C GLU A 166 -2.73 -14.02 6.41
N LYS A 167 -2.87 -12.89 7.13
CA LYS A 167 -3.45 -12.87 8.50
C LYS A 167 -4.98 -12.80 8.51
N TYR A 168 -5.58 -12.27 7.46
CA TYR A 168 -7.03 -11.99 7.45
C TYR A 168 -7.86 -13.03 6.67
N LEU A 169 -7.39 -13.39 5.48
CA LEU A 169 -8.00 -14.41 4.61
C LEU A 169 -7.32 -15.77 4.82
N ASN A 170 -7.93 -16.83 4.32
CA ASN A 170 -7.24 -18.12 4.28
C ASN A 170 -6.09 -18.11 3.26
N LYS A 171 -5.15 -19.05 3.40
CA LYS A 171 -3.94 -19.13 2.59
C LYS A 171 -4.22 -19.18 1.08
N GLU A 172 -5.24 -19.91 0.64
CA GLU A 172 -5.61 -20.02 -0.77
C GLU A 172 -6.02 -18.67 -1.34
N LYS A 173 -6.96 -17.97 -0.67
CA LYS A 173 -7.47 -16.67 -1.14
C LYS A 173 -6.49 -15.53 -0.94
N SER A 174 -5.64 -15.58 0.07
CA SER A 174 -4.51 -14.66 0.18
C SER A 174 -3.54 -14.81 -0.98
N LYS A 175 -3.22 -16.04 -1.41
CA LYS A 175 -2.33 -16.26 -2.56
C LYS A 175 -2.94 -15.78 -3.87
N LEU A 176 -4.22 -16.08 -4.10
CA LEU A 176 -4.94 -15.62 -5.29
C LEU A 176 -4.99 -14.09 -5.33
N LEU A 177 -5.40 -13.43 -4.24
CA LEU A 177 -5.46 -11.97 -4.20
C LEU A 177 -4.09 -11.31 -4.40
N LYS A 178 -3.02 -11.88 -3.84
CA LYS A 178 -1.64 -11.43 -4.11
C LYS A 178 -1.24 -11.62 -5.57
N HIS A 179 -1.66 -12.71 -6.20
CA HIS A 179 -1.44 -12.95 -7.62
C HIS A 179 -2.13 -11.86 -8.46
N GLU A 180 -3.38 -11.52 -8.17
CA GLU A 180 -4.08 -10.46 -8.92
C GLU A 180 -3.45 -9.08 -8.72
N LEU A 181 -3.04 -8.75 -7.49
CA LEU A 181 -2.33 -7.51 -7.20
C LEU A 181 -0.98 -7.41 -7.92
N ALA A 182 -0.36 -8.54 -8.25
CA ALA A 182 0.91 -8.61 -8.99
C ALA A 182 0.74 -8.49 -10.51
N ASN A 183 -0.44 -8.86 -11.02
CA ASN A 183 -0.73 -9.00 -12.46
C ASN A 183 -1.77 -7.98 -12.93
N THR A 184 -1.88 -6.86 -12.22
CA THR A 184 -2.67 -5.72 -12.68
C THR A 184 -2.03 -5.06 -13.90
N ILE A 185 -2.86 -4.45 -14.76
CA ILE A 185 -2.41 -3.77 -15.99
C ILE A 185 -1.80 -2.37 -15.73
N PHE A 186 -1.86 -1.86 -14.50
CA PHE A 186 -1.42 -0.50 -14.16
C PHE A 186 0.04 -0.51 -13.73
N HIS A 187 0.87 0.34 -14.34
CA HIS A 187 2.31 0.38 -14.10
C HIS A 187 2.87 1.80 -13.92
N ASP A 188 2.01 2.80 -13.79
CA ASP A 188 2.37 4.21 -13.87
C ASP A 188 2.76 4.84 -12.52
N GLU A 189 2.29 4.30 -11.40
CA GLU A 189 2.51 4.88 -10.08
C GLU A 189 3.70 4.21 -9.37
N ILE A 190 3.45 3.45 -8.30
CA ILE A 190 4.52 2.78 -7.53
C ILE A 190 5.39 1.88 -8.43
N PRO A 191 4.86 1.11 -9.40
CA PRO A 191 5.67 0.20 -10.20
C PRO A 191 6.58 0.88 -11.23
N ARG A 192 6.33 2.14 -11.63
CA ARG A 192 6.93 2.76 -12.82
C ARG A 192 8.46 2.68 -12.88
N TYR A 193 9.13 2.74 -11.73
CA TYR A 193 10.58 2.67 -11.63
C TYR A 193 11.10 1.47 -10.83
N MET A 194 10.27 0.45 -10.65
CA MET A 194 10.63 -0.78 -9.94
C MET A 194 10.96 -1.87 -10.96
N ASN A 195 12.13 -2.49 -10.82
CA ASN A 195 12.54 -3.63 -11.65
C ASN A 195 12.09 -4.97 -11.05
N THR A 196 11.08 -4.94 -10.19
CA THR A 196 10.59 -6.11 -9.47
C THR A 196 9.07 -6.07 -9.40
N THR A 197 8.48 -7.21 -9.08
CA THR A 197 7.04 -7.33 -8.85
C THR A 197 6.60 -6.37 -7.75
N VAL A 198 5.50 -5.67 -7.98
CA VAL A 198 4.81 -4.86 -6.99
C VAL A 198 3.40 -5.42 -6.83
N TYR A 199 3.01 -5.79 -5.60
CA TYR A 199 1.62 -6.11 -5.31
C TYR A 199 0.90 -4.81 -4.99
N HIS A 200 0.06 -4.29 -5.89
CA HIS A 200 -0.52 -2.96 -5.67
C HIS A 200 -1.93 -2.79 -6.22
N LYS A 201 -2.57 -1.71 -5.76
CA LYS A 201 -3.85 -1.25 -6.29
C LYS A 201 -3.85 0.27 -6.43
N VAL A 202 -3.86 0.73 -7.68
CA VAL A 202 -4.10 2.14 -8.02
C VAL A 202 -5.57 2.52 -7.82
N GLY A 203 -5.82 3.79 -7.54
CA GLY A 203 -7.15 4.38 -7.55
C GLY A 203 -7.16 5.82 -8.03
N GLU A 204 -8.16 6.13 -8.85
CA GLU A 204 -8.35 7.43 -9.48
C GLU A 204 -9.78 7.95 -9.27
N LEU A 205 -9.91 9.25 -9.01
CA LEU A 205 -11.12 10.08 -9.12
C LEU A 205 -10.70 11.45 -9.68
N ASP A 206 -11.64 12.36 -9.97
CA ASP A 206 -11.39 13.67 -10.60
C ASP A 206 -10.16 14.42 -10.10
N ARG A 207 -9.94 14.45 -8.77
CA ARG A 207 -8.77 15.09 -8.15
C ARG A 207 -7.86 14.13 -7.40
N ILE A 208 -8.26 12.87 -7.25
CA ILE A 208 -7.57 11.93 -6.37
C ILE A 208 -6.82 10.95 -7.24
N LEU A 209 -5.50 10.88 -7.05
CA LEU A 209 -4.69 9.77 -7.52
C LEU A 209 -3.99 9.13 -6.33
N CYS A 210 -4.09 7.82 -6.23
CA CYS A 210 -3.51 7.07 -5.14
C CYS A 210 -3.03 5.70 -5.61
N ASP A 211 -2.04 5.16 -4.92
CA ASP A 211 -1.59 3.79 -5.11
C ASP A 211 -1.10 3.24 -3.77
N VAL A 212 -1.41 1.97 -3.52
CA VAL A 212 -0.99 1.26 -2.32
C VAL A 212 -0.38 -0.05 -2.75
N GLY A 213 0.91 -0.23 -2.46
CA GLY A 213 1.70 -1.31 -3.02
C GLY A 213 2.78 -1.87 -2.08
N ILE A 214 3.18 -3.11 -2.32
CA ILE A 214 4.37 -3.73 -1.70
C ILE A 214 5.35 -4.07 -2.80
N VAL A 215 6.53 -3.45 -2.77
CA VAL A 215 7.64 -3.73 -3.67
C VAL A 215 8.38 -4.96 -3.17
N MET A 216 8.47 -5.99 -4.01
CA MET A 216 9.03 -7.31 -3.67
C MET A 216 10.46 -7.46 -4.21
N ASP A 217 11.46 -6.85 -3.58
CA ASP A 217 12.84 -6.87 -4.10
C ASP A 217 13.64 -8.15 -3.80
N GLY A 218 13.00 -9.16 -3.19
CA GLY A 218 13.62 -10.41 -2.75
C GLY A 218 14.30 -10.37 -1.38
N ASN A 219 14.60 -9.16 -0.86
CA ASN A 219 15.28 -8.98 0.42
C ASN A 219 14.36 -8.32 1.44
N ASP A 220 13.88 -7.11 1.16
CA ASP A 220 13.06 -6.29 2.03
C ASP A 220 11.75 -5.92 1.33
N PRO A 221 10.63 -6.54 1.73
CA PRO A 221 9.32 -6.11 1.23
C PRO A 221 9.03 -4.70 1.72
N ILE A 222 8.94 -3.73 0.81
CA ILE A 222 8.66 -2.34 1.15
C ILE A 222 7.21 -2.01 0.82
N LEU A 223 6.40 -1.79 1.86
CA LEU A 223 5.03 -1.31 1.77
C LEU A 223 5.02 0.20 1.59
N ILE A 224 4.25 0.70 0.63
CA ILE A 224 4.04 2.13 0.37
C ILE A 224 2.53 2.34 0.16
N SER A 225 1.95 3.30 0.87
CA SER A 225 0.58 3.77 0.67
C SER A 225 0.61 5.26 0.43
N PHE A 226 0.16 5.69 -0.75
CA PHE A 226 0.37 7.04 -1.26
C PHE A 226 -0.96 7.59 -1.78
N TYR A 227 -1.37 8.76 -1.27
CA TYR A 227 -2.59 9.45 -1.69
C TYR A 227 -2.29 10.91 -2.02
N THR A 228 -2.86 11.39 -3.12
CA THR A 228 -2.75 12.78 -3.57
C THR A 228 -4.12 13.38 -3.84
N ASP A 229 -4.23 14.71 -3.69
CA ASP A 229 -5.33 15.53 -4.18
C ASP A 229 -4.74 16.67 -5.04
N SER A 230 -4.92 16.57 -6.35
CA SER A 230 -4.47 17.53 -7.36
C SER A 230 -5.36 17.45 -8.59
N ALA A 231 -5.58 18.58 -9.27
CA ALA A 231 -6.28 18.59 -10.56
C ALA A 231 -5.42 18.02 -11.70
N ASP A 232 -4.10 18.00 -11.55
CA ASP A 232 -3.16 17.51 -12.56
C ASP A 232 -2.72 16.08 -12.21
N HIS A 233 -3.34 15.11 -12.88
CA HIS A 233 -3.04 13.68 -12.73
C HIS A 233 -1.68 13.30 -13.32
N VAL A 234 -1.20 13.99 -14.35
CA VAL A 234 0.13 13.72 -14.92
C VAL A 234 1.20 14.12 -13.91
N TYR A 235 1.04 15.27 -13.27
CA TYR A 235 1.88 15.70 -12.16
C TYR A 235 1.80 14.72 -10.99
N ALA A 236 0.59 14.35 -10.54
CA ALA A 236 0.39 13.42 -9.44
C ALA A 236 1.04 12.05 -9.69
N SER A 237 0.82 11.46 -10.88
CA SER A 237 1.37 10.15 -11.25
C SER A 237 2.90 10.16 -11.26
N LYS A 238 3.51 11.18 -11.89
CA LYS A 238 4.97 11.35 -11.89
C LYS A 238 5.54 11.52 -10.48
N PHE A 239 4.83 12.26 -9.63
CA PHE A 239 5.22 12.50 -8.25
C PHE A 239 5.16 11.20 -7.43
N ILE A 240 4.05 10.45 -7.49
CA ILE A 240 3.91 9.15 -6.81
C ILE A 240 5.03 8.20 -7.24
N ALA A 241 5.28 8.06 -8.55
CA ALA A 241 6.33 7.19 -9.07
C ALA A 241 7.72 7.57 -8.57
N THR A 242 8.07 8.86 -8.65
CA THR A 242 9.39 9.37 -8.29
C THR A 242 9.65 9.22 -6.79
N GLU A 243 8.70 9.65 -5.96
CA GLU A 243 8.84 9.58 -4.50
C GLU A 243 8.76 8.13 -4.00
N SER A 244 7.96 7.27 -4.62
CA SER A 244 7.94 5.84 -4.27
C SER A 244 9.29 5.17 -4.51
N LYS A 245 10.00 5.54 -5.59
CA LYS A 245 11.37 5.08 -5.84
C LYS A 245 12.35 5.56 -4.77
N LYS A 246 12.27 6.83 -4.36
CA LYS A 246 13.11 7.37 -3.28
C LYS A 246 12.84 6.67 -1.95
N ILE A 247 11.56 6.53 -1.58
CA ILE A 247 11.10 5.83 -0.37
C ILE A 247 11.60 4.39 -0.36
N TYR A 248 11.40 3.64 -1.44
CA TYR A 248 11.91 2.27 -1.57
C TYR A 248 13.42 2.20 -1.32
N ASN A 249 14.20 3.08 -1.96
CA ASN A 249 15.65 3.12 -1.77
C ASN A 249 16.09 3.52 -0.36
N ALA A 250 15.34 4.40 0.31
CA ALA A 250 15.64 4.87 1.67
C ALA A 250 15.28 3.85 2.77
N LEU A 251 14.35 2.94 2.47
CA LEU A 251 13.85 1.93 3.39
C LEU A 251 14.50 0.54 3.21
N ARG A 252 14.94 0.18 2.01
CA ARG A 252 15.63 -1.11 1.79
C ARG A 252 17.03 -1.10 2.41
N ARG A 253 17.45 -2.26 2.92
CA ARG A 253 18.84 -2.47 3.35
C ARG A 253 19.73 -2.55 2.12
N ARG A 254 20.95 -2.00 2.25
CA ARG A 254 21.98 -2.07 1.21
C ARG A 254 22.69 -3.41 1.24
#